data_AF-A0A4J1MNZ8-F1
#
_entry.id   AF-A0A4J1MNZ8-F1
#
_cell.length_a   1.000
_cell.length_b   1.000
_cell.length_c   1.000
_cell.angle_alpha   90.00
_cell.angle_beta   90.00
_cell.angle_gamma   90.00
#
_symmetry.space_group_name_H-M   'P 1'
#
loop_
_entity.id
_entity.type
_entity.pdbx_description
1 polymer ?
#
loop_
_entity_poly.entity_id
_entity_poly.type
_entity_poly.pdbx_seq_one_letter_code
_entity_poly.pdbx_strand_id
1 'polypeptide(L)'
;MNDEASKQLTDARFKRLVGVQRTTFEEMLAVLKTAYQLKHAKGGRKPKLSLEDLLMATLQYVREYRTYEQIAADFDIHESNLIRRSQWVEVTLVQSGFTISRTPLSSEDTVMIDATEVQINRPKKTISE
;
A
#
# COMPACT_ATOMS: atom_id res chain seq x y z
N MET A 1 6.30 4.77 8.69
CA MET A 1 5.84 4.57 10.09
C MET A 1 5.11 3.24 10.20
N ASN A 2 5.38 2.47 11.25
CA ASN A 2 4.82 1.12 11.44
C ASN A 2 3.50 1.17 12.24
N ASP A 3 2.66 0.14 12.12
CA ASP A 3 1.35 0.05 12.77
C ASP A 3 1.44 0.21 14.30
N GLU A 4 2.41 -0.44 14.94
CA GLU A 4 2.61 -0.35 16.40
C GLU A 4 2.82 1.08 16.89
N ALA A 5 3.57 1.89 16.16
CA ALA A 5 3.77 3.31 16.49
C ALA A 5 2.49 4.12 16.28
N SER A 6 1.62 3.69 15.36
CA SER A 6 0.35 4.37 15.07
C SER A 6 -0.71 4.15 16.15
N LYS A 7 -0.64 3.05 16.90
CA LYS A 7 -1.60 2.72 17.97
C LYS A 7 -1.62 3.76 19.08
N GLN A 8 -0.48 4.35 19.40
CA GLN A 8 -0.33 5.35 20.46
C GLN A 8 -0.83 6.75 20.07
N LEU A 9 -1.24 6.96 18.81
CA LEU A 9 -1.72 8.24 18.32
C LEU A 9 -3.21 8.44 18.62
N THR A 10 -3.56 9.70 18.90
CA THR A 10 -4.94 10.18 18.87
C THR A 10 -5.48 10.13 17.44
N ASP A 11 -6.79 9.91 17.27
CA ASP A 11 -7.41 9.74 15.96
C ASP A 11 -7.18 10.92 15.01
N ALA A 12 -7.12 12.15 15.53
CA ALA A 12 -6.78 13.34 14.75
C ALA A 12 -5.34 13.31 14.21
N ARG A 13 -4.37 12.86 15.02
CA ARG A 13 -2.99 12.69 14.58
C ARG A 13 -2.84 11.52 13.63
N PHE A 14 -3.55 10.42 13.89
CA PHE A 14 -3.60 9.26 12.99
C PHE A 14 -4.11 9.67 11.60
N LYS A 15 -5.24 10.38 11.54
CA LYS A 15 -5.79 10.87 10.27
C LYS A 15 -4.83 11.80 9.53
N ARG A 16 -4.13 12.68 10.24
CA ARG A 16 -3.16 13.61 9.64
C ARG A 16 -1.94 12.89 9.06
N LEU A 17 -1.49 11.82 9.72
CA LEU A 17 -0.26 11.11 9.34
C LEU A 17 -0.53 10.00 8.33
N VAL A 18 -1.61 9.24 8.49
CA VAL A 18 -1.96 8.12 7.59
C VAL A 18 -2.81 8.57 6.40
N GLY A 19 -3.55 9.67 6.56
CA GLY A 19 -4.45 10.19 5.53
C GLY A 19 -5.84 9.54 5.49
N VAL A 20 -6.14 8.60 6.40
CA VAL A 20 -7.48 8.00 6.56
C VAL A 20 -7.94 8.01 8.02
N GLN A 21 -9.25 8.00 8.24
CA GLN A 21 -9.80 7.81 9.59
C GLN A 21 -9.46 6.41 10.11
N ARG A 22 -9.28 6.29 11.43
CA ARG A 22 -8.97 5.00 12.08
C ARG A 22 -10.07 3.96 11.83
N THR A 23 -11.34 4.38 11.87
CA THR A 23 -12.49 3.52 11.55
C THR A 23 -12.40 2.95 10.13
N THR A 24 -12.12 3.79 9.13
CA THR A 24 -11.94 3.36 7.73
C THR A 24 -10.73 2.44 7.57
N PHE A 25 -9.64 2.72 8.30
CA PHE A 25 -8.46 1.85 8.30
C PHE A 25 -8.78 0.45 8.83
N GLU A 26 -9.56 0.36 9.90
CA GLU A 26 -10.02 -0.92 10.46
C GLU A 26 -10.95 -1.67 9.50
N GLU A 27 -11.86 -0.98 8.81
CA GLU A 27 -12.72 -1.56 7.78
C GLU A 27 -11.89 -2.13 6.61
N MET A 28 -10.92 -1.37 6.12
CA MET A 28 -9.99 -1.82 5.08
C MET A 28 -9.21 -3.06 5.54
N LEU A 29 -8.73 -3.08 6.79
CA LEU A 29 -8.05 -4.24 7.36
C LEU A 29 -8.95 -5.46 7.47
N ALA A 30 -10.21 -5.28 7.84
CA ALA A 30 -11.17 -6.38 7.91
C ALA A 30 -11.34 -7.05 6.55
N VAL A 31 -11.51 -6.26 5.49
CA VAL A 31 -11.56 -6.76 4.10
C VAL A 31 -10.29 -7.52 3.73
N LEU A 32 -9.12 -6.94 4.02
CA LEU A 32 -7.84 -7.57 3.71
C LEU A 32 -7.64 -8.88 4.49
N LYS A 33 -8.06 -8.95 5.75
CA LYS A 33 -7.99 -10.17 6.56
C LYS A 33 -8.86 -11.28 5.97
N THR A 34 -10.09 -10.97 5.57
CA THR A 34 -10.99 -11.94 4.91
C THR A 34 -10.41 -12.42 3.58
N ALA A 35 -9.94 -11.50 2.72
CA ALA A 35 -9.34 -11.84 1.45
C ALA A 35 -8.05 -12.67 1.62
N TYR A 36 -7.24 -12.33 2.63
CA TYR A 36 -6.02 -13.05 2.96
C TYR A 36 -6.31 -14.48 3.43
N GLN A 37 -7.31 -14.67 4.29
CA GLN A 37 -7.74 -16.00 4.74
C GLN A 37 -8.20 -16.87 3.57
N LEU A 38 -9.00 -16.32 2.65
CA LEU A 38 -9.43 -17.04 1.44
C LEU A 38 -8.25 -17.42 0.55
N LYS A 39 -7.30 -16.50 0.34
CA LYS A 39 -6.09 -16.73 -0.47
C LYS A 39 -5.17 -17.78 0.14
N HIS A 40 -5.09 -17.83 1.47
CA HIS A 40 -4.23 -18.75 2.22
C HIS A 40 -4.96 -19.97 2.79
N ALA A 41 -6.22 -20.21 2.40
CA ALA A 41 -6.99 -21.36 2.85
C ALA A 41 -6.32 -22.71 2.48
N LYS A 42 -5.60 -22.74 1.34
CA LYS A 42 -4.84 -23.91 0.88
C LYS A 42 -3.41 -24.00 1.47
N GLY A 43 -3.09 -23.14 2.45
CA GLY A 43 -1.76 -23.01 3.01
C GLY A 43 -0.82 -22.14 2.16
N GLY A 44 0.38 -21.90 2.68
CA GLY A 44 1.40 -21.10 2.01
C GLY A 44 2.40 -20.48 2.98
N ARG A 45 3.43 -19.83 2.44
CA ARG A 45 4.44 -19.14 3.25
C ARG A 45 3.83 -17.94 3.96
N LYS A 46 4.05 -17.85 5.27
CA LYS A 46 3.67 -16.68 6.06
C LYS A 46 4.47 -15.45 5.61
N PRO A 47 3.82 -14.30 5.42
CA PRO A 47 4.47 -13.06 5.07
C PRO A 47 5.39 -12.58 6.20
N LYS A 48 6.51 -11.90 5.85
CA LYS A 48 7.37 -11.22 6.83
C LYS A 48 6.67 -9.99 7.43
N LEU A 49 5.87 -9.29 6.61
CA LEU A 49 5.11 -8.11 6.99
C LEU A 49 3.70 -8.49 7.47
N SER A 50 3.23 -7.81 8.52
CA SER A 50 1.83 -7.86 8.94
C SER A 50 0.91 -7.26 7.87
N LEU A 51 -0.39 -7.55 7.95
CA LEU A 51 -1.36 -6.94 7.02
C LEU A 51 -1.55 -5.45 7.33
N GLU A 52 -1.44 -5.11 8.61
CA GLU A 52 -1.50 -3.75 9.15
C GLU A 52 -0.37 -2.88 8.59
N ASP A 53 0.87 -3.33 8.71
CA ASP A 53 2.03 -2.62 8.17
C ASP A 53 2.01 -2.57 6.64
N LEU A 54 1.47 -3.61 5.98
CA LEU A 54 1.33 -3.62 4.54
C LEU A 54 0.32 -2.56 4.05
N LEU A 55 -0.84 -2.47 4.72
CA LEU A 55 -1.82 -1.42 4.41
C LEU A 55 -1.21 -0.04 4.66
N MET A 56 -0.44 0.12 5.74
CA MET A 56 0.25 1.38 6.03
C MET A 56 1.27 1.77 4.94
N ALA A 57 2.10 0.83 4.50
CA ALA A 57 3.06 1.06 3.44
C ALA A 57 2.37 1.44 2.12
N THR A 58 1.24 0.79 1.81
CA THR A 58 0.44 1.08 0.61
C THR A 58 -0.17 2.48 0.68
N LEU A 59 -0.70 2.87 1.83
CA LEU A 59 -1.26 4.22 2.02
C LEU A 59 -0.20 5.32 1.93
N GLN A 60 1.01 5.09 2.47
CA GLN A 60 2.14 6.02 2.32
C GLN A 60 2.51 6.22 0.85
N TYR A 61 2.53 5.14 0.06
CA TYR A 61 2.78 5.25 -1.38
C TYR A 61 1.69 6.07 -2.09
N VAL A 62 0.40 5.74 -1.87
CA VAL A 62 -0.70 6.37 -2.60
C VAL A 62 -0.97 7.82 -2.18
N ARG A 63 -0.72 8.18 -0.90
CA ARG A 63 -1.02 9.51 -0.34
C ARG A 63 0.17 10.45 -0.30
N GLU A 64 1.35 9.94 0.07
CA GLU A 64 2.54 10.76 0.32
C GLU A 64 3.55 10.73 -0.85
N TYR A 65 3.29 9.92 -1.89
CA TYR A 65 4.19 9.74 -3.04
C TYR A 65 5.63 9.34 -2.66
N ARG A 66 5.82 8.70 -1.50
CA ARG A 66 7.12 8.14 -1.12
C ARG A 66 7.49 7.01 -2.08
N THR A 67 8.76 6.92 -2.46
CA THR A 67 9.22 5.86 -3.37
C THR A 67 9.13 4.50 -2.70
N TYR A 68 8.84 3.46 -3.48
CA TYR A 68 8.81 2.09 -2.95
C TYR A 68 10.14 1.70 -2.30
N GLU A 69 11.28 2.17 -2.81
CA GLU A 69 12.59 1.97 -2.21
C GLU A 69 12.69 2.55 -0.79
N GLN A 70 12.23 3.79 -0.57
CA GLN A 70 12.23 4.41 0.76
C GLN A 70 11.32 3.68 1.74
N ILE A 71 10.11 3.31 1.29
CA ILE A 71 9.16 2.58 2.14
C ILE A 71 9.73 1.18 2.44
N ALA A 72 10.30 0.51 1.45
CA ALA A 72 10.90 -0.81 1.60
C ALA A 72 12.06 -0.81 2.62
N ALA A 73 12.88 0.25 2.63
CA ALA A 73 13.93 0.46 3.61
C ALA A 73 13.37 0.62 5.04
N ASP A 74 12.32 1.43 5.22
CA ASP A 74 11.68 1.62 6.54
C ASP A 74 11.13 0.32 7.14
N PHE A 75 10.62 -0.59 6.30
CA PHE A 75 10.01 -1.85 6.71
C PHE A 75 10.96 -3.07 6.61
N ASP A 76 12.23 -2.87 6.25
CA ASP A 76 13.24 -3.94 6.07
C ASP A 76 12.76 -5.07 5.12
N ILE A 77 12.20 -4.68 3.97
CA ILE A 77 11.69 -5.60 2.94
C ILE A 77 12.28 -5.22 1.59
N HIS A 78 12.42 -6.20 0.70
CA HIS A 78 12.83 -5.93 -0.68
C HIS A 78 11.72 -5.19 -1.44
N GLU A 79 12.07 -4.13 -2.17
CA GLU A 79 11.15 -3.29 -2.95
C GLU A 79 10.16 -4.09 -3.81
N SER A 80 10.65 -5.05 -4.60
CA SER A 80 9.80 -5.91 -5.44
C SER A 80 8.74 -6.72 -4.67
N ASN A 81 8.99 -7.07 -3.41
CA ASN A 81 7.98 -7.72 -2.57
C ASN A 81 6.92 -6.72 -2.10
N LEU A 82 7.32 -5.48 -1.80
CA LEU A 82 6.40 -4.41 -1.43
C LEU A 82 5.49 -4.05 -2.60
N ILE A 83 6.04 -3.85 -3.80
CA ILE A 83 5.26 -3.53 -5.02
C ILE A 83 4.16 -4.58 -5.26
N ARG A 84 4.54 -5.86 -5.32
CA ARG A 84 3.57 -6.96 -5.56
C ARG A 84 2.47 -7.03 -4.51
N ARG A 85 2.80 -6.69 -3.26
CA ARG A 85 1.84 -6.73 -2.15
C ARG A 85 0.94 -5.49 -2.12
N SER A 86 1.49 -4.30 -2.41
CA SER A 86 0.75 -3.06 -2.60
C SER A 86 -0.30 -3.22 -3.69
N GLN A 87 0.10 -3.75 -4.84
CA GLN A 87 -0.81 -4.05 -5.95
C GLN A 87 -1.94 -5.00 -5.54
N TRP A 88 -1.64 -6.03 -4.75
CA TRP A 88 -2.68 -6.93 -4.24
C TRP A 88 -3.65 -6.22 -3.28
N VAL A 89 -3.14 -5.36 -2.40
CA VAL A 89 -3.97 -4.55 -1.49
C VAL A 89 -4.87 -3.62 -2.29
N GLU A 90 -4.33 -2.87 -3.24
CA GLU A 90 -5.07 -1.95 -4.10
C GLU A 90 -6.19 -2.65 -4.86
N VAL A 91 -5.90 -3.77 -5.53
CA VAL A 91 -6.91 -4.54 -6.27
C VAL A 91 -8.00 -5.07 -5.33
N THR A 92 -7.63 -5.57 -4.15
CA THR A 92 -8.58 -6.12 -3.18
C THR A 92 -9.52 -5.04 -2.64
N LEU A 93 -8.98 -3.86 -2.31
CA LEU A 93 -9.74 -2.74 -1.79
C LEU A 93 -10.65 -2.11 -2.85
N VAL A 94 -10.19 -2.01 -4.10
CA VAL A 94 -11.03 -1.55 -5.22
C VAL A 94 -12.19 -2.53 -5.47
N GLN A 95 -11.93 -3.85 -5.40
CA GLN A 95 -12.98 -4.86 -5.54
C GLN A 95 -14.02 -4.81 -4.42
N SER A 96 -13.63 -4.38 -3.22
CA SER A 96 -14.57 -4.17 -2.11
C SER A 96 -15.24 -2.79 -2.10
N GLY A 97 -15.02 -1.96 -3.13
CA GLY A 97 -15.67 -0.66 -3.29
C GLY A 97 -14.92 0.54 -2.68
N PHE A 98 -13.71 0.35 -2.15
CA PHE A 98 -12.91 1.49 -1.71
C PHE A 98 -12.28 2.21 -2.90
N THR A 99 -12.51 3.52 -2.98
CA THR A 99 -11.82 4.38 -3.95
C THR A 99 -10.56 4.93 -3.29
N ILE A 100 -9.42 4.30 -3.55
CA ILE A 100 -8.10 4.83 -3.15
C ILE A 100 -7.63 5.82 -4.23
N SER A 101 -8.44 6.85 -4.51
CA SER A 101 -8.03 7.91 -5.42
C SER A 101 -6.97 8.77 -4.72
N ARG A 102 -5.90 9.11 -5.43
CA ARG A 102 -4.96 10.16 -5.03
C ARG A 102 -5.75 11.47 -4.94
N THR A 103 -6.15 11.87 -3.74
CA THR A 103 -6.84 13.16 -3.57
C THR A 103 -5.82 14.26 -3.92
N PRO A 104 -6.17 15.22 -4.79
CA PRO A 104 -5.28 16.33 -5.08
C PRO A 104 -4.99 17.08 -3.77
N LEU A 105 -3.71 17.31 -3.47
CA LEU A 105 -3.30 18.18 -2.36
C LEU A 105 -3.86 19.60 -2.61
N SER A 106 -4.36 20.22 -1.55
CA SER A 106 -4.92 21.58 -1.57
C SER A 106 -3.92 22.58 -2.15
N SER A 107 -4.44 23.49 -2.99
CA SER A 107 -3.74 24.30 -3.99
C SER A 107 -3.05 25.56 -3.44
N GLU A 108 -2.25 25.44 -2.39
CA GLU A 108 -1.46 26.58 -1.89
C GLU A 108 0.02 26.14 -1.85
N ASP A 109 0.78 26.62 -2.84
CA ASP A 109 2.25 26.53 -2.98
C ASP A 109 2.91 25.17 -3.32
N THR A 110 2.22 24.27 -4.04
CA THR A 110 2.84 23.00 -4.51
C THR A 110 2.77 22.86 -6.03
N VAL A 111 3.92 22.66 -6.69
CA VAL A 111 3.99 22.27 -8.11
C VAL A 111 3.48 20.82 -8.22
N MET A 112 2.37 20.61 -8.92
CA MET A 112 1.91 19.27 -9.28
C MET A 112 2.82 18.69 -10.37
N ILE A 113 3.69 17.76 -9.98
CA ILE A 113 4.43 16.91 -10.92
C ILE A 113 3.62 15.61 -11.04
N ASP A 114 3.04 15.37 -12.21
CA ASP A 114 2.34 14.11 -12.48
C ASP A 114 3.39 13.02 -12.77
N ALA A 115 3.60 12.14 -11.79
CA ALA A 115 4.42 10.95 -11.94
C ALA A 115 3.49 9.72 -12.05
N THR A 116 3.37 9.18 -13.27
CA THR A 116 2.66 7.93 -13.53
C THR A 116 3.66 6.79 -13.71
N GLU A 117 3.61 5.78 -12.85
CA GLU A 117 4.33 4.52 -13.08
C GLU A 117 3.59 3.73 -14.17
N VAL A 118 4.28 3.42 -15.27
CA VAL A 118 3.73 2.62 -16.37
C VAL A 118 4.45 1.28 -16.41
N GLN A 119 3.69 0.18 -16.48
CA GLN A 119 4.25 -1.15 -16.68
C GLN A 119 4.96 -1.20 -18.04
N ILE A 120 6.26 -1.46 -18.05
CA ILE A 120 7.03 -1.63 -19.28
C ILE A 120 6.99 -3.09 -19.73
N ASN A 121 6.67 -3.32 -21.00
CA ASN A 121 6.71 -4.67 -21.56
C ASN A 121 8.18 -5.11 -21.74
N ARG A 122 8.55 -6.24 -21.13
CA ARG A 122 9.89 -6.80 -21.33
C ARG A 122 9.96 -7.41 -22.74
N PRO A 123 10.92 -6.99 -23.60
CA PRO A 123 11.09 -7.61 -24.91
C PRO A 123 11.37 -9.12 -24.75
N LYS A 124 10.63 -9.94 -25.50
CA LYS A 124 10.81 -11.40 -25.50
C LYS A 124 12.19 -11.72 -26.07
N LYS A 125 12.95 -12.60 -25.39
CA LYS A 125 14.22 -13.09 -25.93
C LYS A 125 13.96 -13.89 -27.19
N THR A 126 14.51 -13.45 -28.32
CA THR A 126 14.65 -14.29 -29.52
C THR A 126 15.65 -15.39 -29.20
N ILE A 127 15.24 -16.64 -29.32
CA ILE A 127 16.17 -17.78 -29.27
C ILE A 127 16.88 -17.76 -30.62
N SER A 128 18.16 -17.41 -30.65
CA SER A 128 18.99 -17.61 -31.83
C SER A 128 19.27 -19.11 -31.97
N GLU A 129 18.96 -19.67 -33.14
CA GLU A 129 19.25 -21.06 -33.52
C GLU A 129 20.75 -21.40 -33.46
#